data_AF-A0A1G3RA09-F1
#
_entry.id   AF-A0A1G3RA09-F1
#
_cell.length_a   1.000
_cell.length_b   1.000
_cell.length_c   1.000
_cell.angle_alpha   90.00
_cell.angle_beta   90.00
_cell.angle_gamma   90.00
#
_symmetry.space_group_name_H-M   'P 1'
#
loop_
_entity.id
_entity.type
_entity.pdbx_description
1 polymer ?
#
loop_
_entity_poly.entity_id
_entity_poly.type
_entity_poly.pdbx_seq_one_letter_code
_entity_poly.pdbx_strand_id
1 'polypeptide(L)'
;MMKIKSILKNGIISRPKENKIADDYIRMLSIAARDREQKAAFLSGGNQQKVVISKCLNRESDVLLMDEPTRGIDVGAKLEIHDITRNLANQGKGVIVFSSELPEILHLCDRIVFMNNGRVSATIKNGKNIDNDQIMKIIAEGESKI
;
A
#
# COMPACT_ATOMS: atom_id res chain seq x y z
N MET A 1 4.84 -9.61 9.05
CA MET A 1 4.43 -10.73 9.92
C MET A 1 3.31 -10.27 10.86
N MET A 2 2.38 -11.16 11.19
CA MET A 2 1.12 -10.90 11.93
C MET A 2 1.36 -10.57 13.43
N LYS A 3 0.44 -9.86 14.11
CA LYS A 3 0.48 -9.67 15.59
C LYS A 3 0.11 -10.97 16.32
N ILE A 4 1.06 -11.90 16.41
CA ILE A 4 0.82 -13.27 16.90
C ILE A 4 0.24 -13.31 18.33
N LYS A 5 0.64 -12.37 19.20
CA LYS A 5 0.16 -12.29 20.58
C LYS A 5 -1.37 -12.16 20.67
N SER A 6 -2.02 -11.56 19.67
CA SER A 6 -3.48 -11.37 19.65
C SER A 6 -4.27 -12.68 19.51
N ILE A 7 -3.67 -13.70 18.89
CA ILE A 7 -4.31 -14.99 18.62
C ILE A 7 -3.85 -16.12 19.55
N LEU A 8 -2.98 -15.83 20.52
CA LEU A 8 -2.56 -16.83 21.50
C LEU A 8 -3.62 -17.01 22.60
N LYS A 9 -3.76 -18.25 23.07
CA LYS A 9 -4.48 -18.65 24.29
C LYS A 9 -3.59 -19.64 25.03
N ASN A 10 -3.12 -19.28 26.22
CA ASN A 10 -2.19 -20.08 27.02
C ASN A 10 -0.93 -20.53 26.25
N GLY A 11 -0.39 -19.66 25.39
CA GLY A 11 0.80 -19.96 24.56
C GLY A 11 0.53 -20.76 23.28
N ILE A 12 -0.71 -21.17 23.01
CA ILE A 12 -1.10 -21.93 21.81
C ILE A 12 -1.93 -21.04 20.88
N ILE A 13 -1.78 -21.22 19.56
CA ILE A 13 -2.60 -20.52 18.56
C ILE A 13 -4.06 -20.92 18.71
N SER A 14 -4.92 -19.93 18.92
CA SER A 14 -6.37 -20.11 18.98
C SER A 14 -6.97 -19.96 17.58
N ARG A 15 -7.31 -21.09 16.95
CA ARG A 15 -7.98 -21.12 15.63
C ARG A 15 -9.24 -20.25 15.58
N PRO A 16 -10.14 -20.24 16.59
CA PRO A 16 -11.30 -19.34 16.56
C PRO A 16 -10.93 -17.85 16.48
N LYS A 17 -9.88 -17.41 17.18
CA LYS A 17 -9.42 -16.02 17.12
C LYS A 17 -8.77 -15.69 15.78
N GLU A 18 -7.91 -16.56 15.29
CA GLU A 18 -7.27 -16.44 13.97
C GLU A 18 -8.33 -16.36 12.86
N ASN A 19 -9.30 -17.25 12.88
CA ASN A 19 -10.41 -17.29 11.92
C ASN A 19 -11.23 -16.00 11.95
N LYS A 20 -11.56 -15.49 13.15
CA LYS A 20 -12.28 -14.22 13.30
C LYS A 20 -11.51 -13.07 12.67
N ILE A 21 -10.21 -12.95 12.96
CA ILE A 21 -9.36 -11.91 12.37
C ILE A 21 -9.32 -12.03 10.84
N ALA A 22 -9.15 -13.24 10.31
CA ALA A 22 -9.16 -13.45 8.86
C ALA A 22 -10.47 -12.98 8.22
N ASP A 23 -11.62 -13.32 8.79
CA ASP A 23 -12.93 -12.85 8.30
C ASP A 23 -13.09 -11.34 8.38
N ASP A 24 -12.65 -10.73 9.48
CA ASP A 24 -12.75 -9.30 9.69
C ASP A 24 -11.98 -8.56 8.60
N TYR A 25 -10.78 -9.00 8.24
CA TYR A 25 -10.00 -8.42 7.16
C TYR A 25 -10.53 -8.74 5.76
N ILE A 26 -11.05 -9.95 5.53
CA ILE A 26 -11.70 -10.31 4.26
C ILE A 26 -12.88 -9.37 4.00
N ARG A 27 -13.71 -9.12 5.02
CA ARG A 27 -14.83 -8.17 4.93
C ARG A 27 -14.36 -6.72 4.79
N MET A 28 -13.46 -6.28 5.67
CA MET A 28 -13.04 -4.87 5.74
C MET A 28 -12.36 -4.40 4.45
N LEU A 29 -11.62 -5.28 3.77
CA LEU A 29 -10.91 -4.95 2.53
C LEU A 29 -11.64 -5.46 1.27
N SER A 30 -12.85 -6.01 1.42
CA SER A 30 -13.63 -6.61 0.34
C SER A 30 -12.78 -7.56 -0.51
N ILE A 31 -12.15 -8.54 0.15
CA ILE A 31 -11.35 -9.56 -0.52
C ILE A 31 -12.29 -10.59 -1.12
N ALA A 32 -12.29 -10.69 -2.45
CA ALA A 32 -13.10 -11.65 -3.20
C ALA A 32 -12.50 -13.07 -3.11
N ALA A 33 -12.64 -13.69 -1.94
CA ALA A 33 -12.30 -15.08 -1.68
C ALA A 33 -13.59 -15.91 -1.51
N ARG A 34 -13.56 -17.16 -1.95
CA ARG A 34 -14.63 -18.14 -1.72
C ARG A 34 -14.82 -18.40 -0.23
N ASP A 35 -13.72 -18.54 0.48
CA ASP A 35 -13.64 -18.75 1.92
C ASP A 35 -12.23 -18.37 2.43
N ARG A 36 -12.05 -18.34 3.75
CA ARG A 36 -10.77 -17.98 4.40
C ARG A 36 -9.64 -18.97 4.13
N GLU A 37 -9.96 -20.20 3.73
CA GLU A 37 -9.01 -21.29 3.49
C GLU A 37 -8.53 -21.29 2.03
N GLN A 38 -9.16 -20.50 1.15
CA GLN A 38 -8.70 -20.33 -0.23
C GLN A 38 -7.25 -19.81 -0.23
N LYS A 39 -6.37 -20.54 -0.91
CA LYS A 39 -4.97 -20.14 -1.06
C LYS A 39 -4.88 -18.82 -1.79
N ALA A 40 -4.14 -17.86 -1.22
CA ALA A 40 -3.96 -16.53 -1.78
C ALA A 40 -3.44 -16.54 -3.23
N ALA A 41 -2.60 -17.51 -3.60
CA ALA A 41 -2.09 -17.66 -4.97
C ALA A 41 -3.18 -17.85 -6.05
N PHE A 42 -4.39 -18.23 -5.66
CA PHE A 42 -5.54 -18.36 -6.57
C PHE A 42 -6.49 -17.16 -6.56
N LEU A 43 -6.18 -16.10 -5.80
CA LEU A 43 -6.91 -14.83 -5.87
C LEU A 43 -6.41 -14.00 -7.05
N SER A 44 -7.24 -13.07 -7.55
CA SER A 44 -6.76 -12.07 -8.53
C SER A 44 -5.65 -11.21 -7.92
N GLY A 45 -4.77 -10.63 -8.74
CA GLY A 45 -3.63 -9.83 -8.26
C GLY A 45 -4.04 -8.73 -7.27
N GLY A 46 -5.13 -8.00 -7.54
CA GLY A 46 -5.67 -6.99 -6.62
C GLY A 46 -6.08 -7.57 -5.25
N ASN A 47 -6.71 -8.74 -5.25
CA ASN A 47 -7.07 -9.43 -4.01
C ASN A 47 -5.85 -10.00 -3.27
N GLN A 48 -4.82 -10.45 -3.99
CA GLN A 48 -3.54 -10.81 -3.39
C GLN A 48 -2.91 -9.61 -2.68
N GLN A 49 -2.95 -8.43 -3.31
CA GLN A 49 -2.43 -7.21 -2.72
C GLN A 49 -3.21 -6.80 -1.46
N LYS A 50 -4.54 -6.89 -1.48
CA LYS A 50 -5.38 -6.69 -0.29
C LYS A 50 -5.01 -7.65 0.86
N VAL A 51 -4.69 -8.91 0.56
CA VAL A 51 -4.18 -9.88 1.56
C VAL A 51 -2.82 -9.45 2.12
N VAL A 52 -1.94 -8.82 1.34
CA VAL A 52 -0.68 -8.28 1.86
C VAL A 52 -0.92 -7.08 2.77
N ILE A 53 -1.78 -6.15 2.34
CA ILE A 53 -2.17 -4.97 3.14
C ILE A 53 -2.78 -5.40 4.47
N SER A 54 -3.69 -6.40 4.48
CA SER A 54 -4.31 -6.90 5.70
C SER A 54 -3.31 -7.38 6.74
N LYS A 55 -2.22 -8.04 6.30
CA LYS A 55 -1.14 -8.50 7.19
C LYS A 55 -0.41 -7.33 7.84
N CYS A 56 -0.24 -6.22 7.11
CA CYS A 56 0.37 -4.99 7.63
C CYS A 56 -0.55 -4.30 8.65
N LEU A 57 -1.85 -4.20 8.33
CA LEU A 57 -2.84 -3.62 9.24
C LEU A 57 -3.00 -4.41 10.53
N ASN A 58 -3.00 -5.74 10.45
CA ASN A 58 -3.09 -6.58 11.64
C ASN A 58 -1.86 -6.48 12.56
N ARG A 59 -0.73 -5.94 12.06
CA ARG A 59 0.41 -5.62 12.92
C ARG A 59 0.24 -4.31 13.68
N GLU A 60 -0.83 -3.57 13.43
CA GLU A 60 -1.09 -2.23 13.98
C GLU A 60 0.04 -1.23 13.64
N SER A 61 0.71 -1.42 12.49
CA SER A 61 1.79 -0.53 12.06
C SER A 61 1.33 0.93 11.96
N ASP A 62 2.11 1.86 12.47
CA ASP A 62 1.84 3.31 12.33
C ASP A 62 2.36 3.88 11.01
N VAL A 63 3.36 3.22 10.41
CA VAL A 63 3.91 3.56 9.10
C VAL A 63 3.85 2.34 8.17
N LEU A 64 3.33 2.54 6.96
CA LEU A 64 3.29 1.56 5.89
C LEU A 64 4.26 1.97 4.77
N LEU A 65 5.14 1.05 4.40
CA LEU A 65 5.99 1.15 3.22
C LEU A 65 5.35 0.29 2.12
N MET A 66 4.97 0.91 1.02
CA MET A 66 4.27 0.29 -0.09
C MET A 66 5.16 0.35 -1.33
N ASP A 67 5.80 -0.76 -1.65
CA ASP A 67 6.66 -0.88 -2.83
C ASP A 67 5.84 -1.45 -4.00
N GLU A 68 5.71 -0.66 -5.06
CA GLU A 68 4.98 -0.97 -6.29
C GLU A 68 3.57 -1.55 -6.01
N PRO A 69 2.73 -0.84 -5.23
CA PRO A 69 1.54 -1.43 -4.62
C PRO A 69 0.48 -1.87 -5.62
N THR A 70 0.53 -1.41 -6.87
CA THR A 70 -0.46 -1.74 -7.90
C THR A 70 0.17 -2.33 -9.16
N ARG A 71 1.44 -2.74 -9.08
CA ARG A 71 2.12 -3.34 -10.22
C ARG A 71 1.51 -4.69 -10.59
N GLY A 72 1.19 -4.86 -11.87
CA GLY A 72 0.71 -6.15 -12.41
C GLY A 72 -0.76 -6.48 -12.08
N ILE A 73 -1.56 -5.49 -11.65
CA ILE A 73 -3.01 -5.62 -11.48
C ILE A 73 -3.74 -4.71 -12.46
N ASP A 74 -5.02 -5.00 -12.75
CA ASP A 74 -5.82 -4.20 -13.68
C ASP A 74 -6.20 -2.82 -13.10
N VAL A 75 -6.67 -1.92 -13.98
CA VAL A 75 -7.00 -0.53 -13.62
C VAL A 75 -8.10 -0.45 -12.56
N GLY A 76 -9.08 -1.37 -12.57
CA GLY A 76 -10.15 -1.38 -11.57
C GLY A 76 -9.61 -1.75 -10.19
N ALA A 77 -8.83 -2.83 -10.11
CA ALA A 77 -8.18 -3.24 -8.87
C ALA A 77 -7.19 -2.19 -8.34
N LYS A 78 -6.49 -1.48 -9.23
CA LYS A 78 -5.58 -0.38 -8.88
C LYS A 78 -6.29 0.72 -8.10
N LEU A 79 -7.48 1.14 -8.57
CA LEU A 79 -8.29 2.16 -7.88
C LEU A 79 -8.71 1.70 -6.48
N GLU A 80 -9.09 0.44 -6.31
CA GLU A 80 -9.45 -0.09 -4.99
C GLU A 80 -8.26 -0.05 -4.00
N ILE A 81 -7.05 -0.39 -4.46
CA ILE A 81 -5.84 -0.28 -3.64
C ILE A 81 -5.54 1.18 -3.30
N HIS A 82 -5.77 2.09 -4.25
CA HIS A 82 -5.58 3.52 -4.02
C HIS A 82 -6.52 4.05 -2.93
N ASP A 83 -7.80 3.66 -3.00
CA ASP A 83 -8.81 4.05 -2.01
C ASP A 83 -8.47 3.51 -0.61
N ILE A 84 -8.04 2.24 -0.53
CA ILE A 84 -7.57 1.65 0.74
C ILE A 84 -6.39 2.46 1.28
N THR A 85 -5.41 2.76 0.44
CA THR A 85 -4.19 3.49 0.83
C THR A 85 -4.53 4.90 1.35
N ARG A 86 -5.41 5.62 0.64
CA ARG A 86 -5.87 6.96 1.03
C ARG A 86 -6.69 6.92 2.32
N ASN A 87 -7.54 5.92 2.52
CA ASN A 87 -8.29 5.75 3.76
C ASN A 87 -7.35 5.51 4.95
N LEU A 88 -6.30 4.69 4.79
CA LEU A 88 -5.30 4.50 5.83
C LEU A 88 -4.58 5.80 6.21
N ALA A 89 -4.19 6.59 5.21
CA ALA A 89 -3.60 7.90 5.45
C ALA A 89 -4.56 8.83 6.21
N ASN A 90 -5.85 8.86 5.81
CA ASN A 90 -6.89 9.65 6.48
C ASN A 90 -7.16 9.21 7.93
N GLN A 91 -6.87 7.94 8.27
CA GLN A 91 -6.93 7.43 9.64
C GLN A 91 -5.69 7.81 10.47
N GLY A 92 -4.79 8.63 9.94
CA GLY A 92 -3.58 9.12 10.62
C GLY A 92 -2.38 8.19 10.51
N LYS A 93 -2.42 7.15 9.66
CA LYS A 93 -1.26 6.31 9.39
C LYS A 93 -0.30 7.02 8.43
N GLY A 94 1.01 6.88 8.68
CA GLY A 94 2.02 7.30 7.71
C GLY A 94 2.08 6.30 6.55
N VAL A 95 2.02 6.78 5.32
CA VAL A 95 2.15 5.92 4.13
C VAL A 95 3.28 6.46 3.25
N ILE A 96 4.24 5.60 2.92
CA ILE A 96 5.30 5.87 1.95
C ILE A 96 5.09 4.93 0.78
N VAL A 97 4.86 5.49 -0.40
CA VAL A 97 4.67 4.75 -1.65
C VAL A 97 5.91 4.88 -2.50
N PHE A 98 6.44 3.74 -2.96
CA PHE A 98 7.43 3.65 -4.02
C PHE A 98 6.70 3.17 -5.27
N SER A 99 6.76 3.96 -6.34
CA SER A 99 6.14 3.62 -7.61
C SER A 99 6.94 4.21 -8.75
N SER A 100 7.08 3.44 -9.80
CA SER A 100 7.61 3.88 -11.09
C SER A 100 6.54 4.53 -11.98
N GLU A 101 5.26 4.51 -11.58
CA GLU A 101 4.15 5.09 -12.34
C GLU A 101 3.76 6.47 -11.81
N LEU A 102 4.13 7.53 -12.54
CA LEU A 102 3.80 8.91 -12.16
C LEU A 102 2.31 9.16 -11.88
N PRO A 103 1.35 8.62 -12.67
CA PRO A 103 -0.07 8.80 -12.37
C PRO A 103 -0.46 8.27 -10.98
N GLU A 104 0.16 7.19 -10.50
CA GLU A 104 -0.10 6.66 -9.16
C GLU A 104 0.44 7.60 -8.07
N ILE A 105 1.67 8.10 -8.24
CA ILE A 105 2.27 9.07 -7.32
C ILE A 105 1.41 10.33 -7.22
N LEU A 106 0.97 10.87 -8.37
CA LEU A 106 0.12 12.06 -8.44
C LEU A 106 -1.25 11.85 -7.78
N HIS A 107 -1.82 10.64 -7.89
CA HIS A 107 -3.11 10.30 -7.29
C HIS A 107 -3.05 9.98 -5.80
N LEU A 108 -1.91 9.51 -5.27
CA LEU A 108 -1.83 9.03 -3.88
C LEU A 108 -1.13 10.00 -2.94
N CYS A 109 -0.05 10.63 -3.38
CA CYS A 109 0.91 11.25 -2.46
C CYS A 109 0.62 12.73 -2.25
N ASP A 110 0.72 13.20 -1.01
CA ASP A 110 0.68 14.65 -0.69
C ASP A 110 2.05 15.33 -0.91
N ARG A 111 3.14 14.56 -0.83
CA ARG A 111 4.52 15.01 -1.00
C ARG A 111 5.28 13.99 -1.83
N ILE A 112 6.09 14.48 -2.77
CA ILE A 112 6.87 13.67 -3.70
C ILE A 112 8.35 13.92 -3.42
N VAL A 113 9.11 12.84 -3.26
CA VAL A 113 10.56 12.87 -3.04
C VAL A 113 11.22 12.17 -4.21
N PHE A 114 12.09 12.89 -4.91
CA PHE A 114 12.87 12.35 -6.01
C PHE A 114 14.22 11.86 -5.49
N MET A 115 14.62 10.67 -5.91
CA MET A 115 15.90 10.07 -5.55
C MET A 115 16.68 9.69 -6.79
N ASN A 116 17.97 10.01 -6.82
CA ASN A 116 18.92 9.62 -7.86
C ASN A 116 20.23 9.17 -7.19
N ASN A 117 20.78 8.02 -7.60
CA ASN A 117 22.03 7.46 -7.07
C ASN A 117 22.11 7.46 -5.53
N GLY A 118 21.01 7.07 -4.86
CA GLY A 118 20.92 7.00 -3.40
C GLY A 118 20.83 8.35 -2.68
N ARG A 119 20.72 9.47 -3.41
CA ARG A 119 20.57 10.82 -2.87
C ARG A 119 19.20 11.39 -3.22
N VAL A 120 18.65 12.21 -2.33
CA VAL A 120 17.45 13.00 -2.64
C VAL A 120 17.84 14.14 -3.57
N SER A 121 17.27 14.18 -4.77
CA SER A 121 17.53 15.24 -5.76
C SER A 121 16.56 16.40 -5.60
N ALA A 122 15.30 16.14 -5.23
CA ALA A 122 14.29 17.15 -5.00
C ALA A 122 13.18 16.65 -4.08
N THR A 123 12.46 17.58 -3.44
CA THR A 123 11.23 17.29 -2.71
C THR A 123 10.21 18.38 -3.03
N ILE A 124 9.02 17.97 -3.45
CA ILE A 124 7.94 18.87 -3.81
C ILE A 124 6.66 18.50 -3.07
N LYS A 125 5.82 19.50 -2.81
CA LYS A 125 4.44 19.28 -2.38
C LYS A 125 3.60 18.98 -3.62
N ASN A 126 2.84 17.89 -3.60
CA ASN A 126 1.91 17.57 -4.66
C ASN A 126 0.70 18.53 -4.61
N GLY A 127 0.03 18.75 -5.73
CA GLY A 127 -1.12 19.64 -5.80
C GLY A 127 -1.64 19.80 -7.22
N LYS A 128 -2.69 20.63 -7.38
CA LYS A 128 -3.41 20.81 -8.65
C LYS A 128 -2.55 21.25 -9.84
N ASN A 129 -1.43 21.89 -9.56
CA ASN A 129 -0.56 22.41 -10.61
C ASN A 129 0.52 21.41 -11.03
N ILE A 130 0.72 20.30 -10.29
CA ILE A 130 1.76 19.32 -10.59
C ILE A 130 1.21 18.24 -11.52
N ASP A 131 1.80 18.10 -12.69
CA ASP A 131 1.50 17.07 -13.68
C ASP A 131 2.78 16.31 -14.08
N ASN A 132 2.64 15.36 -15.00
CA ASN A 132 3.75 14.54 -15.47
C ASN A 132 4.88 15.39 -16.09
N ASP A 133 4.53 16.40 -16.88
CA ASP A 133 5.52 17.23 -17.59
C ASP A 133 6.36 18.06 -16.62
N GLN A 134 5.72 18.63 -15.60
CA GLN A 134 6.43 19.34 -14.54
C GLN A 134 7.35 18.42 -13.73
N ILE A 135 6.89 17.20 -13.42
CA ILE A 135 7.73 16.21 -12.74
C ILE A 135 8.97 15.88 -13.58
N MET A 136 8.79 15.61 -14.88
CA MET A 136 9.89 15.30 -15.79
C MET A 136 10.90 16.46 -15.88
N LYS A 137 10.42 17.70 -15.90
CA LYS A 137 11.27 18.89 -15.88
C LYS A 137 12.09 18.99 -14.59
N ILE A 138 11.48 18.75 -13.42
CA ILE A 138 12.16 18.78 -12.12
C ILE A 138 13.26 17.71 -12.05
N ILE A 139 12.98 16.52 -12.57
CA ILE A 139 13.95 15.42 -12.63
C ILE A 139 15.16 15.84 -13.49
N ALA A 140 14.92 16.36 -14.70
CA ALA A 140 15.98 16.78 -15.61
C ALA A 140 16.84 17.93 -15.06
N GLU A 141 16.22 18.92 -14.40
CA GLU A 141 16.94 20.04 -13.78
C GLU A 141 17.74 19.60 -12.54
N GLY A 142 17.24 18.60 -11.79
CA GLY A 142 17.92 18.03 -10.63
C GLY A 142 19.17 17.21 -11.00
N GLU A 143 19.19 16.58 -12.17
CA GLU A 143 20.37 15.90 -12.71
C GLU A 143 21.47 16.86 -13.15
N SER A 144 21.12 18.09 -13.55
CA SER A 144 22.08 19.09 -14.03
C SER A 144 22.90 19.77 -12.93
N LYS A 145 22.61 19.48 -11.64
CA LYS A 145 23.28 20.09 -10.48
C LYS A 145 24.21 19.13 -9.72
N ILE A 146 24.50 17.95 -10.28
CA ILE A 146 25.42 16.94 -9.74
C ILE A 146 26.63 16.84 -10.68
#